data_AF-A0A453STP5-F1
#
_entry.id   AF-A0A453STP5-F1
#
_cell.length_a   1.000
_cell.length_b   1.000
_cell.length_c   1.000
_cell.angle_alpha   90.00
_cell.angle_beta   90.00
_cell.angle_gamma   90.00
#
_symmetry.space_group_name_H-M   'P 1'
#
loop_
_entity.id
_entity.type
_entity.pdbx_description
1 polymer ?
#
loop_
_entity_poly.entity_id
_entity_poly.type
_entity_poly.pdbx_seq_one_letter_code
_entity_poly.pdbx_strand_id
1 'polypeptide(L)'
;LKDDVRIVRDIPDWFTEKDELFTSIRRTVKNIPKYAPAQFYVDNVLPRIKEKKIMSIKPFVDRLGYDNVPMKINRLRCRVNYHALKFLPGIEEMADKLATRMRNRTGNVNPYM
;
A
#
# COMPACT_ATOMS: atom_id res chain seq x y z
N LEU A 1 -6.53 4.89 8.13
CA LEU A 1 -5.15 4.37 8.02
C LEU A 1 -4.24 4.87 9.12
N LYS A 2 -4.29 6.17 9.50
CA LYS A 2 -3.41 6.72 10.55
C LYS A 2 -3.50 5.98 11.89
N ASP A 3 -4.68 5.44 12.21
CA ASP A 3 -4.92 4.68 13.45
C ASP A 3 -4.47 3.21 13.35
N ASP A 4 -4.17 2.72 12.15
CA ASP A 4 -3.78 1.33 11.89
C ASP A 4 -2.27 1.17 11.73
N VAL A 5 -1.64 2.09 10.97
CA VAL A 5 -0.23 2.06 10.61
C VAL A 5 0.34 3.46 10.46
N ARG A 6 1.61 3.63 10.83
CA ARG A 6 2.36 4.86 10.56
C ARG A 6 2.84 4.85 9.11
N ILE A 7 2.31 5.75 8.29
CA ILE A 7 2.72 5.93 6.89
C ILE A 7 3.67 7.12 6.82
N VAL A 8 4.85 6.90 6.25
CA VAL A 8 5.85 7.93 5.97
C VAL A 8 6.00 8.06 4.45
N ARG A 9 6.18 9.30 3.96
CA ARG A 9 6.34 9.56 2.51
C ARG A 9 7.74 9.23 2.04
N ASP A 10 8.73 9.60 2.84
CA ASP A 10 10.14 9.53 2.50
C ASP A 10 10.91 8.71 3.52
N ILE A 11 12.06 8.20 3.10
CA ILE A 11 13.00 7.52 3.98
C ILE A 11 13.58 8.57 4.95
N PRO A 12 13.57 8.32 6.27
CA PRO A 12 14.09 9.27 7.25
C PRO A 12 15.56 9.67 7.00
N ASP A 13 15.92 10.91 7.31
CA ASP A 13 17.25 11.46 7.03
C ASP A 13 18.39 10.83 7.83
N TRP A 14 18.09 10.29 9.02
CA TRP A 14 19.07 9.53 9.80
C TRP A 14 19.50 8.22 9.12
N PHE A 15 18.73 7.74 8.13
CA PHE A 15 19.09 6.55 7.37
C PHE A 15 20.00 6.94 6.22
N THR A 16 21.29 6.67 6.37
CA THR A 16 22.33 7.08 5.41
C THR A 16 22.41 6.21 4.16
N GLU A 17 21.92 4.96 4.21
CA GLU A 17 21.95 3.99 3.11
C GLU A 17 20.75 4.11 2.14
N LYS A 18 20.20 5.32 1.91
CA LYS A 18 18.98 5.52 1.11
C LYS A 18 19.12 4.96 -0.32
N ASP A 19 20.24 5.25 -0.98
CA ASP A 19 20.51 4.85 -2.37
C ASP A 19 20.66 3.33 -2.52
N GLU A 20 21.09 2.66 -1.46
CA GLU A 20 21.25 1.20 -1.42
C GLU A 20 19.94 0.46 -1.07
N LEU A 21 18.95 1.12 -0.47
CA LEU A 21 17.74 0.45 0.04
C LEU A 21 17.00 -0.34 -1.05
N PHE A 22 16.93 0.21 -2.27
CA PHE A 22 16.16 -0.37 -3.36
C PHE A 22 16.98 -1.25 -4.30
N THR A 23 18.31 -1.17 -4.23
CA THR A 23 19.26 -1.88 -5.10
C THR A 23 19.97 -3.03 -4.37
N SER A 24 20.21 -2.88 -3.06
CA SER A 24 20.92 -3.86 -2.24
C SER A 24 20.07 -5.09 -1.92
N ILE A 25 20.64 -6.26 -2.23
CA ILE A 25 20.06 -7.55 -1.86
C ILE A 25 19.98 -7.69 -0.34
N ARG A 26 20.93 -7.10 0.40
CA ARG A 26 21.00 -7.18 1.87
C ARG A 26 19.83 -6.46 2.54
N ARG A 27 19.34 -5.39 1.89
CA ARG A 27 18.22 -4.55 2.33
C ARG A 27 16.89 -4.94 1.69
N THR A 28 16.84 -6.06 0.95
CA THR A 28 15.63 -6.55 0.30
C THR A 28 15.25 -7.93 0.83
N VAL A 29 14.02 -8.07 1.32
CA VAL A 29 13.40 -9.38 1.53
C VAL A 29 12.92 -9.91 0.18
N LYS A 30 13.63 -10.90 -0.34
CA LYS A 30 13.30 -11.61 -1.58
C LYS A 30 12.65 -12.96 -1.27
N ASN A 31 12.08 -13.60 -2.30
CA ASN A 31 11.57 -14.96 -2.27
C ASN A 31 10.41 -15.20 -1.28
N ILE A 32 9.59 -14.18 -1.01
CA ILE A 32 8.33 -14.40 -0.32
C ILE A 32 7.46 -15.32 -1.21
N PRO A 33 6.99 -16.46 -0.68
CA PRO A 33 6.13 -17.38 -1.43
C PRO A 33 4.90 -16.66 -1.98
N LYS A 34 4.41 -17.14 -3.13
CA LYS A 34 3.11 -16.69 -3.63
C LYS A 34 2.04 -17.08 -2.60
N TYR A 35 1.16 -16.14 -2.27
CA TYR A 35 0.10 -16.30 -1.29
C TYR A 35 0.58 -16.73 0.10
N ALA A 36 1.74 -16.20 0.55
CA ALA A 36 2.29 -16.56 1.85
C ALA A 36 1.30 -16.27 3.00
N PRO A 37 1.18 -17.16 3.99
CA PRO A 37 0.32 -16.95 5.14
C PRO A 37 0.82 -15.77 6.00
N ALA A 38 -0.06 -15.18 6.80
CA ALA A 38 0.34 -14.09 7.71
C ALA A 38 1.50 -14.51 8.64
N GLN A 39 1.50 -15.77 9.10
CA GLN A 39 2.55 -16.32 9.95
C GLN A 39 3.94 -16.30 9.28
N PHE A 40 4.02 -16.49 7.96
CA PHE A 40 5.29 -16.41 7.23
C PHE A 40 5.98 -15.05 7.44
N TYR A 41 5.21 -13.96 7.48
CA TYR A 41 5.75 -12.62 7.71
C TYR A 41 6.27 -12.46 9.14
N VAL A 42 5.59 -13.04 10.12
CA VAL A 42 6.02 -13.02 11.52
C VAL A 42 7.34 -13.79 11.69
N ASP A 43 7.47 -14.93 11.01
CA ASP A 43 8.61 -15.82 11.21
C ASP A 43 9.83 -15.43 10.36
N ASN A 44 9.62 -14.95 9.13
CA ASN A 44 10.69 -14.78 8.14
C ASN A 44 10.99 -13.31 7.80
N VAL A 45 10.00 -12.42 7.92
CA VAL A 45 10.13 -11.02 7.47
C VAL A 45 10.39 -10.10 8.67
N LEU A 46 9.61 -10.25 9.74
CA LEU A 46 9.70 -9.43 10.94
C LEU A 46 11.09 -9.45 11.61
N PRO A 47 11.79 -10.60 11.75
CA PRO A 47 13.12 -10.61 12.36
C PRO A 47 14.12 -9.76 11.57
N ARG A 48 14.06 -9.82 10.23
CA ARG A 48 14.94 -9.05 9.34
C ARG A 48 14.67 -7.55 9.43
N ILE A 49 13.40 -7.16 9.53
CA ILE A 49 13.01 -5.75 9.73
C ILE A 49 13.51 -5.25 11.10
N LYS A 50 13.40 -6.06 12.16
CA LYS A 50 13.90 -5.69 13.50
C LYS A 50 15.42 -5.47 13.52
N GLU A 51 16.16 -6.30 12.79
CA GLU A 51 17.61 -6.23 12.64
C GLU A 51 18.05 -5.00 11.82
N LYS A 52 17.52 -4.85 10.60
CA LYS A 52 17.97 -3.81 9.66
C LYS A 52 17.25 -2.47 9.78
N LYS A 53 16.17 -2.39 10.58
CA LYS A 53 15.28 -1.23 10.78
C LYS A 53 14.45 -0.83 9.55
N ILE A 54 15.06 -0.77 8.37
CA ILE A 54 14.42 -0.44 7.10
C ILE A 54 14.80 -1.50 6.06
N MET A 55 13.78 -2.05 5.40
CA MET A 55 13.90 -3.10 4.39
C MET A 55 12.90 -2.85 3.25
N SER A 56 13.30 -3.16 2.02
CA SER A 56 12.42 -3.29 0.86
C SER A 56 11.86 -4.71 0.78
N ILE A 57 10.62 -4.88 0.34
CA ILE A 57 9.99 -6.19 0.12
C ILE A 57 9.74 -6.36 -1.38
N LYS A 58 10.27 -7.43 -1.99
CA LYS A 58 10.12 -7.68 -3.44
C LYS A 58 9.85 -9.15 -3.78
N PRO A 59 9.04 -9.41 -4.83
CA PRO A 59 8.06 -8.49 -5.44
C PRO A 59 6.83 -8.33 -4.52
N PHE A 60 6.00 -7.33 -4.76
CA PHE A 60 4.83 -7.02 -3.91
C PHE A 60 3.57 -7.84 -4.27
N VAL A 61 3.45 -8.24 -5.54
CA VAL A 61 2.25 -8.89 -6.08
C VAL A 61 2.09 -10.31 -5.53
N ASP A 62 0.86 -10.67 -5.19
CA ASP A 62 0.45 -11.99 -4.72
C ASP A 62 1.28 -12.50 -3.53
N ARG A 63 1.70 -11.64 -2.60
CA ARG A 63 2.56 -12.05 -1.48
C ARG A 63 1.87 -12.36 -0.17
N LEU A 64 0.77 -11.69 0.15
CA LEU A 64 -0.06 -12.08 1.30
C LEU A 64 -1.21 -12.93 0.78
N GLY A 65 -1.38 -14.13 1.33
CA GLY A 65 -2.45 -15.04 0.96
C GLY A 65 -3.85 -14.48 1.19
N TYR A 66 -4.84 -15.20 0.68
CA TYR A 66 -6.26 -14.86 0.88
C TYR A 66 -6.82 -15.61 2.10
N ASP A 67 -6.47 -16.88 2.21
CA ASP A 67 -6.98 -17.79 3.24
C ASP A 67 -6.26 -17.62 4.57
N ASN A 68 -6.98 -17.86 5.67
CA ASN A 68 -6.46 -17.84 7.04
C ASN A 68 -5.74 -16.54 7.44
N VAL A 69 -5.97 -15.43 6.72
CA VAL A 69 -5.53 -14.10 7.13
C VAL A 69 -6.56 -13.52 8.09
N PRO A 70 -6.15 -13.03 9.28
CA PRO A 70 -7.09 -12.45 10.24
C PRO A 70 -7.94 -11.34 9.61
N MET A 71 -9.24 -11.32 9.92
CA MET A 71 -10.21 -10.38 9.36
C MET A 71 -9.76 -8.92 9.44
N LYS A 72 -9.14 -8.51 10.56
CA LYS A 72 -8.61 -7.15 10.74
C LYS A 72 -7.52 -6.81 9.70
N ILE A 73 -6.64 -7.77 9.39
CA ILE A 73 -5.58 -7.59 8.39
C ILE A 73 -6.17 -7.54 6.98
N ASN A 74 -7.15 -8.40 6.66
CA ASN A 74 -7.84 -8.35 5.36
C ASN A 74 -8.57 -7.02 5.15
N ARG A 75 -9.28 -6.51 6.17
CA ARG A 75 -9.92 -5.17 6.11
C ARG A 75 -8.90 -4.05 5.92
N LEU A 76 -7.77 -4.11 6.63
CA LEU A 76 -6.70 -3.15 6.47
C LEU A 76 -6.12 -3.19 5.05
N ARG A 77 -5.86 -4.39 4.50
CA ARG A 77 -5.38 -4.57 3.12
C ARG A 77 -6.31 -3.90 2.11
N CYS A 78 -7.62 -4.16 2.19
CA CYS A 78 -8.59 -3.56 1.27
C CYS A 78 -8.61 -2.03 1.37
N ARG A 79 -8.63 -1.50 2.60
CA ARG A 79 -8.65 -0.05 2.84
C ARG A 79 -7.35 0.62 2.39
N VAL A 80 -6.20 -0.02 2.59
CA VAL A 80 -4.91 0.46 2.08
C VAL A 80 -4.93 0.53 0.56
N ASN A 81 -5.36 -0.54 -0.12
CA ASN A 81 -5.45 -0.57 -1.58
C ASN A 81 -6.39 0.52 -2.10
N TYR A 82 -7.56 0.69 -1.48
CA TYR A 82 -8.52 1.74 -1.85
C TYR A 82 -7.92 3.15 -1.74
N HIS A 83 -7.19 3.45 -0.65
CA HIS A 83 -6.58 4.77 -0.48
C HIS A 83 -5.30 5.00 -1.30
N ALA A 84 -4.59 3.91 -1.65
CA ALA A 84 -3.37 3.97 -2.45
C ALA A 84 -3.66 4.15 -3.94
N LEU A 85 -4.80 3.63 -4.42
CA LEU A 85 -5.28 3.84 -5.77
C LEU A 85 -5.84 5.26 -5.90
N LYS A 86 -4.97 6.20 -6.27
CA LYS A 86 -5.33 7.58 -6.60
C LYS A 86 -5.02 7.87 -8.06
N PHE A 87 -5.89 8.63 -8.71
CA PHE A 87 -5.63 9.10 -10.06
C PHE A 87 -4.62 10.25 -10.01
N LEU A 88 -4.01 10.54 -11.16
CA LEU A 88 -3.21 11.76 -11.29
C LEU A 88 -4.11 12.98 -11.08
N PRO A 89 -3.61 14.08 -10.48
CA PRO A 89 -4.42 15.26 -10.18
C PRO A 89 -5.21 15.80 -11.38
N GLY A 90 -4.62 15.80 -12.58
CA GLY A 90 -5.31 16.25 -13.80
C GLY A 90 -6.47 15.35 -14.23
N ILE A 91 -6.42 14.04 -13.93
CA ILE A 91 -7.52 13.12 -14.19
C ILE A 91 -8.65 13.36 -13.19
N GLU A 92 -8.33 13.55 -11.91
CA GLU A 92 -9.32 13.88 -10.87
C GLU A 92 -10.04 15.18 -11.19
N GLU A 93 -9.30 16.23 -11.55
CA GLU A 93 -9.87 17.54 -11.92
C GLU A 93 -10.80 17.44 -13.13
N MET A 94 -10.40 16.69 -14.16
CA MET A 94 -11.22 16.46 -15.34
C MET A 94 -12.50 15.70 -14.99
N ALA A 95 -12.40 14.66 -14.17
CA ALA A 95 -13.54 13.86 -13.72
C ALA A 95 -14.53 14.71 -12.91
N ASP A 96 -14.04 15.55 -12.00
CA ASP A 96 -14.86 16.46 -11.21
C ASP A 96 -15.60 17.49 -12.07
N LYS A 97 -14.91 18.07 -13.07
CA LYS A 97 -15.53 18.98 -14.05
C LYS A 97 -16.64 18.29 -14.83
N LEU A 98 -16.41 17.05 -15.28
CA LEU A 98 -17.40 16.27 -16.02
C LEU A 98 -18.62 15.95 -15.15
N ALA A 99 -18.39 15.40 -13.96
CA ALA A 99 -19.46 15.02 -13.04
C ALA A 99 -20.30 16.25 -12.62
N THR A 100 -19.66 17.39 -12.36
CA THR A 100 -20.35 18.64 -12.04
C THR A 100 -21.24 19.12 -13.18
N ARG A 101 -20.75 19.08 -14.42
CA ARG A 101 -21.56 19.44 -15.60
C ARG A 101 -22.76 18.51 -15.79
N MET A 102 -22.59 17.21 -15.54
CA MET A 102 -23.68 16.23 -15.63
C MET A 102 -24.76 16.51 -14.57
N ARG A 103 -24.37 16.69 -13.30
CA ARG A 103 -25.30 17.03 -12.19
C ARG A 103 -26.12 18.28 -12.50
N ASN A 104 -25.48 19.33 -13.00
CA ASN A 104 -26.15 20.60 -13.30
C ASN A 104 -27.16 20.49 -14.45
N ARG A 105 -27.00 19.51 -15.34
CA ARG A 105 -27.91 19.28 -16.49
C ARG A 105 -29.09 18.38 -16.15
N THR A 106 -28.91 17.40 -15.26
CA THR A 106 -29.96 16.44 -14.91
C THR A 106 -30.82 16.88 -13.74
N GLY A 107 -30.50 18.00 -13.08
CA GLY A 107 -31.20 18.47 -11.87
C GLY A 107 -31.06 17.51 -10.68
N ASN A 108 -30.24 16.47 -10.81
CA ASN A 108 -30.13 15.38 -9.86
C ASN A 108 -28.77 15.50 -9.14
N VAL A 109 -28.81 15.63 -7.82
CA VAL A 109 -27.64 15.96 -7.01
C VAL A 109 -26.67 14.77 -6.90
N ASN A 110 -27.16 13.55 -7.15
CA ASN A 110 -26.37 12.33 -7.09
C ASN A 110 -26.29 11.65 -8.47
N PRO A 111 -25.17 11.78 -9.21
CA PRO A 111 -25.00 11.19 -10.53
C PRO A 111 -24.44 9.76 -10.47
N TYR A 112 -24.24 9.20 -9.27
CA TYR A 112 -23.64 7.89 -9.05
C TYR A 112 -24.63 6.87 -8.47
N MET A 113 -25.91 7.24 -8.38
CA MET A 113 -27.03 6.36 -8.06
C MET A 113 -28.11 6.48 -9.13
#